data_AF-A0A0F9DG36-F1
#
_entry.id   AF-A0A0F9DG36-F1
#
_cell.length_a   1.000
_cell.length_b   1.000
_cell.length_c   1.000
_cell.angle_alpha   90.00
_cell.angle_beta   90.00
_cell.angle_gamma   90.00
#
_symmetry.space_group_name_H-M   'P 1'
#
loop_
_entity.id
_entity.type
_entity.pdbx_description
1 polymer ?
#
loop_
_entity_poly.entity_id
_entity_poly.type
_entity_poly.pdbx_seq_one_letter_code
_entity_poly.pdbx_strand_id
1 'polypeptide(L)' 'YKEPTMSTYIERMIEEQLQLRERLRKLEAFIDTPKFDGLDELDRNLLRSQSWATINYLEILAQRIERAD' A
#
# COMPACT_ATOMS: atom_id res chain seq x y z
N TYR A 1 -19.28 -23.69 1.40
CA TYR A 1 -18.56 -22.48 0.98
C TYR A 1 -19.42 -21.78 -0.06
N LYS A 2 -19.86 -20.54 0.16
CA LYS A 2 -20.43 -19.73 -0.93
C LYS A 2 -19.27 -19.09 -1.67
N GLU A 3 -19.21 -19.26 -2.98
CA GLU A 3 -18.22 -18.53 -3.79
C GLU A 3 -18.48 -17.02 -3.65
N PRO A 4 -17.45 -16.21 -3.41
CA PRO A 4 -17.61 -14.76 -3.37
C PRO A 4 -18.09 -14.29 -4.74
N THR A 5 -19.13 -13.46 -4.75
CA THR A 5 -19.58 -12.80 -5.98
C THR A 5 -18.50 -11.82 -6.47
N MET A 6 -18.49 -11.50 -7.76
CA MET A 6 -17.56 -10.51 -8.33
C MET A 6 -17.61 -9.17 -7.58
N SER A 7 -18.80 -8.72 -7.13
CA SER A 7 -18.97 -7.52 -6.28
C SER A 7 -18.16 -7.62 -4.99
N THR A 8 -18.26 -8.73 -4.27
CA THR A 8 -17.54 -8.96 -3.02
C THR A 8 -16.02 -9.02 -3.23
N TYR A 9 -15.58 -9.51 -4.40
CA TYR A 9 -14.17 -9.54 -4.76
C TYR A 9 -13.61 -8.12 -5.04
N ILE A 10 -14.35 -7.28 -5.77
CA ILE A 10 -13.97 -5.89 -6.06
C ILE A 10 -13.96 -5.05 -4.78
N GLU A 11 -14.99 -5.18 -3.94
CA GLU A 11 -15.10 -4.48 -2.64
C GLU A 11 -13.86 -4.73 -1.77
N ARG A 12 -13.40 -6.00 -1.69
CA ARG A 12 -12.20 -6.36 -0.94
C ARG A 12 -10.93 -5.73 -1.50
N MET A 13 -10.81 -5.61 -2.83
CA MET A 13 -9.66 -4.95 -3.45
C MET A 13 -9.68 -3.43 -3.21
N ILE A 14 -10.86 -2.81 -3.25
CA ILE A 14 -11.02 -1.38 -2.92
C ILE A 14 -10.66 -1.14 -1.45
N GLU A 15 -11.16 -1.97 -0.54
CA GLU A 15 -10.83 -1.87 0.89
C GLU A 15 -9.32 -2.04 1.13
N GLU A 16 -8.69 -3.02 0.49
CA GLU A 16 -7.24 -3.22 0.54
C GLU A 16 -6.49 -2.00 0.01
N GLN A 17 -6.91 -1.43 -1.12
CA GLN A 17 -6.31 -0.22 -1.69
C GLN A 17 -6.40 0.96 -0.71
N LEU A 18 -7.54 1.16 -0.05
CA LEU A 18 -7.72 2.22 0.95
C LEU A 18 -6.80 2.04 2.16
N GLN A 19 -6.71 0.81 2.68
CA GLN A 19 -5.84 0.50 3.81
C GLN A 19 -4.35 0.72 3.47
N LEU A 20 -3.92 0.33 2.26
CA LEU A 20 -2.55 0.53 1.80
C LEU A 20 -2.22 2.01 1.57
N ARG A 21 -3.15 2.80 1.00
CA ARG A 21 -2.98 4.25 0.84
C ARG A 21 -2.75 4.94 2.19
N GLU A 22 -3.52 4.58 3.21
CA GLU A 22 -3.36 5.16 4.55
C GLU A 22 -2.04 4.74 5.21
N ARG A 23 -1.60 3.49 5.01
CA ARG A 23 -0.29 3.02 5.48
C ARG A 23 0.86 3.74 4.78
N LEU A 24 0.78 3.88 3.46
CA LEU A 24 1.77 4.61 2.67
C LEU A 24 1.88 6.06 3.13
N ARG A 25 0.73 6.75 3.27
CA ARG A 25 0.69 8.14 3.75
C ARG A 25 1.40 8.32 5.09
N LYS A 26 1.18 7.39 6.04
CA LYS A 26 1.85 7.42 7.35
C LYS A 26 3.35 7.16 7.25
N LEU A 27 3.75 6.23 6.38
CA LEU A 27 5.14 5.90 6.15
C LEU A 27 5.90 7.06 5.51
N GLU A 28 5.36 7.67 4.45
CA GLU A 28 5.93 8.85 3.81
C GLU A 28 6.03 10.01 4.79
N ALA A 29 4.96 10.28 5.55
CA ALA A 29 4.97 11.30 6.58
C ALA A 29 6.03 11.05 7.68
N PHE A 30 6.36 9.79 7.97
CA PHE A 30 7.43 9.45 8.90
C PHE A 30 8.83 9.62 8.29
N ILE A 31 9.00 9.19 7.03
CA ILE A 31 10.25 9.33 6.27
C ILE A 31 10.67 10.80 6.14
N ASP A 32 9.70 11.72 6.08
CA ASP A 32 9.93 13.17 6.02
C ASP A 32 10.28 13.82 7.37
N THR A 33 10.45 13.04 8.45
CA THR A 33 10.79 13.58 9.78
C THR A 33 12.27 13.44 10.12
N PRO A 34 12.82 14.34 10.97
CA PRO A 34 14.19 14.18 11.49
C PRO A 34 14.43 12.88 12.28
N LYS A 35 13.36 12.22 12.75
CA LYS A 35 13.48 10.92 13.43
C LYS A 35 13.94 9.83 12.47
N PHE A 36 13.55 9.90 11.20
CA PHE A 36 13.98 8.98 10.17
C PHE A 36 15.49 9.10 9.92
N ASP A 37 16.04 10.32 9.93
CA ASP A 37 17.47 10.57 9.74
C ASP A 37 18.33 9.96 10.85
N GLY A 38 17.77 9.82 12.05
CA GLY A 38 18.43 9.19 13.20
C GLY A 38 18.47 7.66 13.18
N LEU A 39 17.77 7.01 12.24
CA LEU A 39 17.81 5.56 12.07
C LEU A 39 19.12 5.12 11.40
N ASP A 40 19.49 3.86 11.61
CA ASP A 40 20.59 3.27 10.86
C ASP A 40 20.26 3.18 9.36
N GLU A 41 21.32 3.07 8.55
CA GLU A 41 21.19 3.08 7.10
C GLU A 41 20.34 1.93 6.56
N LEU A 42 20.42 0.75 7.18
CA LEU A 42 19.63 -0.41 6.75
C LEU A 42 18.15 -0.16 6.98
N ASP A 43 17.76 0.30 8.17
CA ASP A 43 16.38 0.63 8.50
C ASP A 43 15.80 1.72 7.57
N ARG A 44 16.59 2.76 7.27
CA ARG A 44 16.17 3.79 6.30
C ARG A 44 15.93 3.20 4.91
N ASN A 45 16.82 2.34 4.45
CA ASN A 45 16.71 1.68 3.15
C ASN A 45 15.51 0.73 3.09
N LEU A 46 15.23 0.00 4.18
CA LEU A 46 14.09 -0.89 4.29
C LEU A 46 12.76 -0.12 4.23
N LEU A 47 12.65 0.99 4.97
CA LEU A 47 11.44 1.83 4.97
C LEU A 47 11.19 2.49 3.59
N ARG A 48 12.25 2.95 2.90
CA ARG A 48 12.13 3.46 1.53
C ARG A 48 11.69 2.37 0.56
N SER A 49 12.28 1.18 0.68
CA SER A 49 11.91 0.02 -0.13
C SER A 49 10.46 -0.39 0.12
N GLN A 50 10.00 -0.34 1.37
CA GLN A 50 8.62 -0.59 1.74
C GLN A 50 7.67 0.43 1.11
N SER A 51 8.02 1.72 1.13
CA SER A 51 7.24 2.78 0.46
C SER A 51 7.11 2.50 -1.04
N TRP A 52 8.24 2.25 -1.71
CA TRP A 52 8.26 1.96 -3.15
C TRP A 52 7.45 0.71 -3.52
N ALA A 53 7.60 -0.38 -2.76
CA ALA A 53 6.84 -1.60 -2.97
C ALA A 53 5.33 -1.38 -2.76
N THR A 54 4.95 -0.54 -1.79
CA THR A 54 3.55 -0.21 -1.52
C THR A 54 2.94 0.61 -2.66
N ILE A 55 3.68 1.58 -3.21
CA ILE A 55 3.26 2.36 -4.40
C ILE A 55 2.99 1.43 -5.58
N ASN A 56 3.96 0.56 -5.91
CA ASN A 56 3.80 -0.39 -7.01
C ASN A 56 2.60 -1.33 -6.79
N TYR A 57 2.39 -1.78 -5.55
CA TYR A 57 1.26 -2.65 -5.26
C TYR A 57 -0.08 -1.93 -5.39
N LEU A 58 -0.16 -0.65 -5.00
CA LEU A 58 -1.34 0.18 -5.21
C LEU A 58 -1.67 0.36 -6.70
N GLU A 59 -0.66 0.53 -7.56
CA GLU A 59 -0.83 0.60 -9.01
C GLU A 59 -1.38 -0.72 -9.58
N ILE A 60 -0.85 -1.85 -9.13
CA ILE A 60 -1.34 -3.19 -9.51
C ILE A 60 -2.80 -3.36 -9.06
N LEU A 61 -3.14 -2.98 -7.83
CA LEU A 61 -4.51 -3.05 -7.33
C LEU A 61 -5.46 -2.16 -8.13
N ALA A 62 -5.04 -0.96 -8.51
CA ALA A 62 -5.84 -0.06 -9.35
C ALA A 62 -6.18 -0.70 -10.71
N GLN A 63 -5.19 -1.29 -11.39
CA GLN A 63 -5.40 -1.99 -12.67
C GLN A 63 -6.29 -3.24 -12.50
N ARG A 64 -6.17 -3.96 -11.38
CA ARG A 64 -7.01 -5.13 -11.08
C ARG A 64 -8.46 -4.76 -10.82
N ILE A 65 -8.71 -3.62 -10.15
CA ILE A 65 -10.05 -3.08 -9.92
C ILE A 65 -10.67 -2.65 -11.25
N GLU A 66 -9.94 -1.87 -12.06
CA GLU A 66 -10.41 -1.41 -13.37
C GLU A 66 -10.77 -2.56 -14.32
N ARG A 67 -10.01 -3.67 -14.28
CA ARG A 67 -10.30 -4.86 -15.09
C ARG A 67 -11.52 -5.67 -14.59
N ALA A 68 -11.87 -5.53 -13.32
CA ALA A 68 -12.92 -6.31 -12.69
C ALA A 68 -14.30 -5.61 -12.67
N ASP A 69 -14.32 -4.29 -12.83
CA ASP A 69 -15.51 -3.44 -13.03
C ASP A 69 -16.12 -3.62 -14.43
#